data_AF-A0A7Y6YGJ6-F1
#
_entry.id   AF-A0A7Y6YGJ6-F1
#
_cell.length_a   1.000
_cell.length_b   1.000
_cell.length_c   1.000
_cell.angle_alpha   90.00
_cell.angle_beta   90.00
_cell.angle_gamma   90.00
#
_symmetry.space_group_name_H-M   'P 1'
#
loop_
_entity.id
_entity.type
_entity.pdbx_description
1 polymer ?
#
loop_
_entity_poly.entity_id
_entity_poly.type
_entity_poly.pdbx_seq_one_letter_code
_entity_poly.pdbx_strand_id
1 'polypeptide(L)'
;MFRIEDDIHAELQEGHFETFEQALQALKVRAEIPYDQAPNACPCTSWMNCERQYRIIDYGNNNSTLKNLKDPIILTISANGVTWNEEIRTLYNLG
;
A
#
# COMPACT_ATOMS: atom_id res chain seq x y z
N MET A 1 10.74 10.42 -6.81
CA MET A 1 11.08 9.13 -6.17
C MET A 1 9.94 8.75 -5.26
N PHE A 2 9.46 7.52 -5.40
CA PHE A 2 8.36 6.97 -4.63
C PHE A 2 8.82 5.75 -3.82
N ARG A 3 8.29 5.62 -2.60
CA ARG A 3 8.47 4.45 -1.72
C ARG A 3 7.11 3.99 -1.22
N ILE A 4 7.05 2.73 -0.79
CA ILE A 4 5.89 2.19 -0.08
C ILE A 4 6.25 2.11 1.39
N GLU A 5 5.33 2.50 2.25
CA GLU A 5 5.43 2.33 3.69
C GLU A 5 4.22 1.55 4.18
N ASP A 6 4.43 0.66 5.14
CA ASP A 6 3.37 0.16 6.00
C ASP A 6 3.20 1.11 7.20
N ASP A 7 2.08 1.82 7.20
CA ASP A 7 1.81 2.95 8.09
C ASP A 7 1.68 2.50 9.56
N ILE A 8 0.98 1.39 9.81
CA ILE A 8 0.75 0.86 11.17
C ILE A 8 2.07 0.45 11.83
N HIS A 9 3.02 -0.09 11.06
CA HIS A 9 4.28 -0.59 11.57
C HIS A 9 5.45 0.40 11.39
N ALA A 10 5.20 1.59 10.83
CA ALA A 10 6.22 2.56 10.45
C ALA A 10 7.39 1.91 9.67
N GLU A 11 7.05 0.97 8.79
CA GLU A 11 8.02 0.13 8.10
C GLU A 11 8.14 0.54 6.64
N LEU A 12 9.27 1.14 6.27
CA LEU A 12 9.61 1.37 4.87
C LEU A 12 9.82 0.03 4.17
N GLN A 13 8.99 -0.20 3.16
CA GLN A 13 9.01 -1.43 2.41
C GLN A 13 10.15 -1.42 1.38
N GLU A 14 10.57 -2.62 0.99
CA GLU A 14 11.54 -2.79 -0.08
C GLU A 14 11.00 -2.28 -1.42
N GLY A 15 11.92 -1.77 -2.25
CA GLY A 15 11.63 -1.21 -3.56
C GLY A 15 11.80 0.31 -3.62
N HIS A 16 12.25 0.79 -4.78
CA HIS A 16 12.34 2.19 -5.15
C HIS A 16 11.65 2.37 -6.48
N PHE A 17 10.76 3.35 -6.59
CA PHE A 17 9.96 3.56 -7.78
C PHE A 17 10.17 4.97 -8.33
N GLU A 18 10.27 5.10 -9.65
CA GLU A 18 10.46 6.38 -10.32
C GLU A 18 9.14 7.13 -10.48
N THR A 19 8.04 6.39 -10.67
CA THR A 19 6.69 6.94 -10.83
C THR A 19 5.71 6.38 -9.81
N PHE A 20 4.61 7.11 -9.62
CA PHE A 20 3.50 6.67 -8.78
C PHE A 20 2.88 5.38 -9.32
N GLU A 21 2.74 5.25 -10.64
CA GLU A 21 2.17 4.07 -11.30
C GLU A 21 3.01 2.81 -11.07
N GLN A 22 4.34 2.95 -11.01
CA GLN A 22 5.22 1.83 -10.66
C GLN A 22 5.01 1.38 -9.22
N ALA A 23 4.92 2.32 -8.28
CA ALA A 23 4.62 2.01 -6.88
C ALA A 23 3.22 1.40 -6.72
N LEU A 24 2.22 1.92 -7.43
CA LEU A 24 0.86 1.37 -7.45
C LEU A 24 0.83 -0.04 -8.05
N GLN A 25 1.60 -0.30 -9.11
CA GLN A 25 1.72 -1.64 -9.67
C GLN A 25 2.32 -2.63 -8.68
N ALA A 26 3.29 -2.21 -7.87
CA ALA A 26 3.80 -3.05 -6.79
C ALA A 26 2.73 -3.34 -5.73
N LEU A 27 1.88 -2.37 -5.38
CA LEU A 27 0.73 -2.62 -4.50
C LEU A 27 -0.29 -3.58 -5.13
N LYS A 28 -0.54 -3.49 -6.44
CA LYS A 28 -1.42 -4.44 -7.15
C LYS A 28 -0.90 -5.87 -7.04
N VAL A 29 0.41 -6.08 -7.22
CA VAL A 29 1.04 -7.39 -7.03
C VAL A 29 0.87 -7.85 -5.57
N ARG A 30 1.04 -6.96 -4.58
CA ARG A 30 0.83 -7.32 -3.17
C ARG A 30 -0.60 -7.72 -2.86
N ALA A 31 -1.60 -7.11 -3.50
CA ALA A 31 -3.00 -7.51 -3.33
C ALA A 31 -3.28 -8.96 -3.76
N GLU A 32 -2.44 -9.54 -4.62
CA GLU A 32 -2.54 -10.94 -5.06
C GLU A 32 -1.77 -11.92 -4.16
N ILE A 33 -0.92 -11.41 -3.27
CA ILE A 33 -0.13 -12.22 -2.34
C ILE A 33 -0.97 -12.53 -1.09
N PRO A 34 -1.00 -13.79 -0.61
CA PRO A 34 -1.69 -14.13 0.63
C PRO A 34 -1.24 -13.26 1.81
N TYR A 35 -2.17 -12.94 2.72
CA TYR A 35 -1.88 -12.03 3.85
C TYR A 35 -0.77 -12.53 4.78
N ASP A 36 -0.57 -13.85 4.85
CA ASP A 36 0.39 -14.54 5.69
C ASP A 36 1.73 -14.81 4.99
N GLN A 37 1.91 -14.30 3.77
CA GLN A 37 3.15 -14.40 3.01
C GLN A 37 3.82 -13.04 2.86
N ALA A 38 5.16 -13.03 2.78
CA ALA A 38 5.90 -11.80 2.54
C ALA A 38 5.50 -11.19 1.17
N PRO A 39 5.37 -9.84 1.07
CA PRO A 39 5.63 -8.85 2.11
C PRO A 39 4.42 -8.56 3.03
N ASN A 40 3.27 -9.20 2.81
CA ASN A 40 2.03 -8.92 3.54
C ASN A 40 2.02 -9.44 4.97
N ALA A 41 2.78 -10.50 5.26
CA ALA A 41 2.95 -11.01 6.61
C ALA A 41 3.43 -9.88 7.55
N CYS A 42 2.63 -9.59 8.58
CA CYS A 42 2.95 -8.54 9.54
C CYS A 42 4.17 -8.94 10.39
N PRO A 43 5.02 -7.98 10.80
CA PRO A 43 6.21 -8.27 11.61
C PRO A 43 5.87 -8.57 13.08
N CYS A 44 4.61 -8.38 13.48
CA CYS A 44 4.16 -8.54 14.85
C CYS A 44 3.83 -10.01 15.18
N THR A 45 3.97 -10.37 16.47
CA THR A 45 3.67 -11.74 16.96
C THR A 45 2.18 -12.08 16.94
N SER A 46 1.30 -11.08 16.83
CA SER A 46 -0.16 -11.20 16.78
C SER A 46 -0.72 -11.06 15.37
N TRP A 47 0.03 -11.48 14.35
CA TRP A 47 -0.26 -11.26 12.93
C TRP A 47 -1.66 -11.73 12.47
N MET A 48 -2.25 -12.75 13.11
CA MET A 48 -3.62 -13.20 12.81
C MET A 48 -4.70 -12.14 13.07
N ASN A 49 -4.42 -11.16 13.94
CA ASN A 49 -5.32 -10.04 14.26
C ASN A 49 -4.76 -8.70 13.78
N CYS A 50 -3.74 -8.73 12.91
CA CYS A 50 -3.08 -7.54 12.41
C CYS A 50 -3.38 -7.34 10.92
N GLU A 51 -2.99 -6.19 10.42
CA GLU A 51 -3.11 -5.81 9.02
C GLU A 51 -1.91 -4.96 8.62
N ARG A 52 -1.64 -4.91 7.31
CA ARG A 52 -0.74 -3.91 6.74
C ARG A 52 -1.56 -2.85 6.05
N GLN A 53 -1.22 -1.59 6.31
CA GLN A 53 -1.82 -0.43 5.66
C GLN A 53 -0.75 0.25 4.83
N TYR A 54 -0.78 -0.01 3.53
CA TYR A 54 0.21 0.52 2.63
C TYR A 54 -0.17 1.92 2.13
N ARG A 55 0.77 2.84 2.24
CA ARG A 55 0.74 4.15 1.57
C ARG A 55 1.94 4.31 0.65
N ILE A 56 1.78 5.14 -0.38
CA ILE A 56 2.88 5.54 -1.27
C ILE A 56 3.37 6.93 -0.83
N ILE A 57 4.66 7.04 -0.58
CA ILE A 57 5.35 8.28 -0.23
C ILE A 57 6.01 8.84 -1.49
N ASP A 58 5.73 10.11 -1.83
CA ASP A 58 6.46 10.86 -2.86
C ASP A 58 7.49 11.80 -2.23
N TYR A 59 8.77 11.42 -2.28
CA TYR A 59 9.85 12.27 -1.77
C TYR A 59 10.10 13.52 -2.62
N GLY A 60 9.59 13.53 -3.86
CA GLY A 60 9.63 14.72 -4.70
C GLY A 60 8.53 15.74 -4.36
N ASN A 61 7.53 15.35 -3.58
CA ASN A 61 6.35 16.16 -3.23
C ASN A 61 5.66 16.80 -4.45
N ASN A 62 5.63 16.12 -5.60
CA ASN A 62 5.14 16.67 -6.87
C ASN A 62 3.94 15.92 -7.44
N ASN A 63 3.56 14.78 -6.86
CA ASN A 63 2.43 13.99 -7.33
C ASN A 63 1.08 14.60 -6.89
N SER A 64 0.26 15.00 -7.84
CA SER A 64 -1.07 15.59 -7.59
C SER A 64 -2.08 14.56 -7.10
N THR A 65 -2.01 13.31 -7.53
CA THR A 65 -2.91 12.24 -7.06
C THR A 65 -2.81 12.09 -5.55
N LEU A 66 -1.60 11.87 -5.03
CA LEU A 66 -1.35 11.69 -3.60
C LEU A 66 -1.76 12.92 -2.76
N LYS A 67 -1.50 14.13 -3.25
CA LYS A 67 -1.86 15.37 -2.54
C LYS A 67 -3.37 15.56 -2.38
N ASN A 68 -4.15 14.94 -3.27
CA ASN A 68 -5.60 15.13 -3.33
C ASN A 68 -6.38 13.98 -2.71
N LEU A 69 -5.74 12.87 -2.36
CA LEU A 69 -6.39 11.79 -1.62
C LEU A 69 -6.85 12.29 -0.25
N LYS A 70 -8.08 11.97 0.13
CA LYS A 70 -8.58 12.27 1.49
C LYS A 70 -7.95 11.37 2.54
N ASP A 71 -7.65 10.14 2.15
CA ASP A 71 -6.98 9.13 2.97
C ASP A 71 -5.67 8.71 2.29
N PRO A 72 -4.50 8.87 2.94
CA PRO A 72 -3.22 8.47 2.37
C PRO A 72 -3.03 6.96 2.26
N ILE A 73 -3.83 6.15 2.96
CA ILE A 73 -3.79 4.69 2.86
C ILE A 73 -4.38 4.28 1.51
N ILE A 74 -3.61 3.52 0.74
CA ILE A 74 -3.97 3.10 -0.63
C ILE A 74 -4.50 1.67 -0.62
N LEU A 75 -3.88 0.80 0.17
CA LEU A 75 -4.15 -0.64 0.19
C LEU A 75 -4.03 -1.17 1.61
N THR A 76 -5.09 -1.79 2.11
CA THR A 76 -5.08 -2.55 3.36
C THR A 76 -5.16 -4.04 3.06
N ILE A 77 -4.31 -4.82 3.72
CA ILE A 77 -4.33 -6.28 3.64
C ILE A 77 -4.39 -6.83 5.05
N SER A 78 -5.40 -7.67 5.31
CA SER A 78 -5.64 -8.32 6.61
C SER A 78 -6.05 -9.77 6.41
N ALA A 79 -6.25 -10.50 7.52
CA ALA A 79 -6.85 -11.83 7.50
C ALA A 79 -8.27 -11.85 6.88
N ASN A 80 -8.97 -10.70 6.83
CA ASN A 80 -10.30 -10.57 6.23
C ASN A 80 -10.25 -10.32 4.71
N GLY A 81 -9.06 -10.17 4.13
CA GLY A 81 -8.84 -9.92 2.72
C GLY A 81 -8.24 -8.55 2.42
N VAL A 82 -8.48 -8.08 1.20
CA VAL A 82 -7.87 -6.88 0.62
C VAL A 82 -8.91 -5.77 0.50
N THR A 83 -8.53 -4.56 0.91
CA THR A 83 -9.35 -3.36 0.78
C THR A 83 -8.54 -2.27 0.09
N TRP A 84 -9.05 -1.77 -1.04
CA TRP A 84 -8.48 -0.62 -1.74
C TRP A 84 -9.11 0.68 -1.24
N ASN A 85 -8.32 1.75 -1.25
CA ASN A 85 -8.86 3.11 -1.14
C ASN A 85 -9.85 3.39 -2.28
N GLU A 86 -11.04 3.86 -1.96
CA GLU A 86 -12.12 4.07 -2.94
C GLU A 86 -11.77 5.07 -4.05
N GLU A 87 -11.00 6.13 -3.74
CA GLU A 87 -10.56 7.11 -4.74
C GLU A 87 -9.58 6.47 -5.72
N ILE A 88 -8.62 5.71 -5.22
CA ILE A 88 -7.68 4.95 -6.06
C ILE A 88 -8.40 3.84 -6.84
N ARG A 89 -9.31 3.11 -6.20
CA ARG A 89 -10.12 2.06 -6.81
C ARG A 89 -10.89 2.61 -8.01
N THR A 90 -11.51 3.78 -7.85
CA THR A 90 -12.24 4.47 -8.92
C THR A 90 -11.30 4.98 -10.02
N LEU A 91 -10.23 5.69 -9.66
CA LEU A 91 -9.30 6.30 -10.62
C LEU A 91 -8.58 5.27 -11.50
N TYR A 92 -8.26 4.11 -10.94
CA TYR A 92 -7.47 3.06 -11.61
C TYR A 92 -8.27 1.80 -11.95
N ASN A 93 -9.60 1.84 -11.80
CA ASN A 93 -10.52 0.74 -12.07
C ASN A 93 -10.10 -0.58 -11.37
N LEU A 94 -9.83 -0.50 -10.07
CA LEU A 94 -9.47 -1.69 -9.27
C LEU A 94 -10.76 -2.42 -8.84
N GLY A 95 -10.69 -3.75 -8.86
CA GLY A 95 -11.76 -4.64 -8.44
C GLY A 95 -11.94 -4.70 -6.94
#